data_AF-A0A9R0U0X8-F1
#
_entry.id   AF-A0A9R0U0X8-F1
#
_cell.length_a   1.000
_cell.length_b   1.000
_cell.length_c   1.000
_cell.angle_alpha   90.00
_cell.angle_beta   90.00
_cell.angle_gamma   90.00
#
_symmetry.space_group_name_H-M   'P 1'
#
loop_
_entity.id
_entity.type
_entity.pdbx_description
1 polymer ?
#
loop_
_entity_poly.entity_id
_entity_poly.type
_entity_poly.pdbx_seq_one_letter_code
_entity_poly.pdbx_strand_id
1 'polypeptide(L)'
;MGDYVDRGYYSVETVTLLVSLKVRYPQRITILRGNHESRQITQVYGFYDECLRKYGNATVWKTFTDLFDYFPLTALVESEIFCLHGGLSPSIETLDNIRNFDRTQEVPHEGPMCDLLWSDPDDRCGWGISPRGAGYTFGQDISEQFNHTNNLRLIARAHQLVMEGFNWAHEQKVVTIFSAPNYCYRCGNMASILEVDDCREHTFIQLSRPREGESQT
;
A
#
# COMPACT_ATOMS: atom_id res chain seq x y z
N MET A 1 1.00 -3.73 -0.40
CA MET A 1 -0.47 -3.54 -0.38
C MET A 1 -0.75 -2.30 -1.21
N GLY A 2 -0.49 -2.37 -2.52
CA GLY A 2 -0.14 -1.19 -3.32
C GLY A 2 1.36 -0.93 -3.40
N ASP A 3 1.73 0.09 -4.18
CA ASP A 3 3.08 0.57 -4.50
C ASP A 3 3.98 -0.51 -5.14
N TYR A 4 3.56 -0.97 -6.32
CA TYR A 4 4.26 -1.98 -7.12
C TYR A 4 5.20 -1.37 -8.16
N VAL A 5 5.02 -0.08 -8.45
CA VAL A 5 5.76 0.67 -9.46
C VAL A 5 6.48 1.86 -8.84
N ASP A 6 7.27 2.55 -9.67
CA ASP A 6 8.13 3.69 -9.32
C ASP A 6 9.36 3.33 -8.47
N ARG A 7 10.34 4.25 -8.48
CA ARG A 7 11.64 4.21 -7.75
C ARG A 7 12.60 3.08 -8.14
N GLY A 8 12.10 1.87 -8.36
CA GLY A 8 12.88 0.70 -8.81
C GLY A 8 13.18 0.74 -10.32
N TYR A 9 14.06 -0.15 -10.78
CA TYR A 9 14.41 -0.26 -12.21
C TYR A 9 13.50 -1.22 -13.01
N TYR A 10 12.67 -1.99 -12.31
CA TYR A 10 11.94 -3.15 -12.82
C TYR A 10 10.45 -3.10 -12.46
N SER A 11 9.86 -1.90 -12.48
CA SER A 11 8.45 -1.69 -12.17
C SER A 11 7.55 -2.40 -13.18
N VAL A 12 7.90 -2.38 -14.47
CA VAL A 12 7.17 -3.04 -15.55
C VAL A 12 7.09 -4.54 -15.30
N GLU A 13 8.21 -5.20 -15.01
CA GLU A 13 8.25 -6.64 -14.75
C GLU A 13 7.47 -6.99 -13.47
N THR A 14 7.63 -6.17 -12.43
CA THR A 14 6.96 -6.36 -11.13
C THR A 14 5.44 -6.34 -11.28
N VAL A 15 4.89 -5.26 -11.86
CA VAL A 15 3.43 -5.12 -12.01
C VAL A 15 2.86 -6.12 -13.02
N THR A 16 3.61 -6.43 -14.10
CA THR A 16 3.20 -7.44 -15.07
C THR A 16 3.08 -8.81 -14.43
N LEU A 17 4.06 -9.21 -13.60
CA LEU A 17 4.02 -10.49 -12.90
C LEU A 17 2.82 -10.57 -11.95
N LEU A 18 2.59 -9.53 -11.13
CA LEU A 18 1.49 -9.51 -10.18
C LEU A 18 0.13 -9.58 -10.89
N VAL A 19 -0.08 -8.78 -11.93
CA VAL A 19 -1.31 -8.80 -12.72
C VAL A 19 -1.48 -10.15 -13.43
N SER A 20 -0.41 -10.74 -13.97
CA SER A 20 -0.46 -12.08 -14.58
C SER A 20 -0.87 -13.15 -13.57
N LEU A 21 -0.34 -13.10 -12.35
CA LEU A 21 -0.75 -13.98 -11.25
C LEU A 21 -2.20 -13.73 -10.86
N LYS A 22 -2.68 -12.49 -10.86
CA LYS A 22 -4.09 -12.17 -10.59
C LYS A 22 -5.03 -12.70 -11.66
N VAL A 23 -4.65 -12.62 -12.93
CA VAL A 23 -5.42 -13.20 -14.04
C VAL A 23 -5.42 -14.73 -13.95
N ARG A 24 -4.26 -15.33 -13.64
CA ARG A 24 -4.10 -16.79 -13.60
C ARG A 24 -4.72 -17.44 -12.36
N TYR A 25 -4.67 -16.77 -11.21
CA TYR A 25 -5.13 -17.26 -9.91
C TYR A 25 -5.99 -16.20 -9.17
N PRO A 26 -7.16 -15.82 -9.72
CA PRO A 26 -7.91 -14.66 -9.24
C PRO A 26 -8.38 -14.74 -7.79
N GLN A 27 -8.51 -15.95 -7.22
CA GLN A 27 -8.89 -16.17 -5.83
C GLN A 27 -7.70 -16.34 -4.87
N ARG A 28 -6.46 -16.40 -5.37
CA ARG A 28 -5.25 -16.63 -4.55
C ARG A 28 -4.38 -15.40 -4.34
N ILE A 29 -4.65 -14.34 -5.09
CA ILE A 29 -3.92 -13.08 -4.96
C ILE A 29 -4.91 -11.91 -5.02
N THR A 30 -4.76 -10.99 -4.08
CA THR A 30 -5.45 -9.71 -4.07
C THR A 30 -4.41 -8.61 -4.20
N ILE A 31 -4.62 -7.72 -5.16
CA ILE A 31 -3.74 -6.59 -5.45
C ILE A 31 -4.54 -5.37 -5.04
N LEU A 32 -4.00 -4.56 -4.13
CA LEU A 32 -4.63 -3.31 -3.68
C LEU A 32 -3.97 -2.14 -4.39
N ARG A 33 -4.71 -1.04 -4.55
CA ARG A 33 -4.16 0.20 -5.09
C ARG A 33 -3.28 0.87 -4.02
N GLY A 34 -2.08 1.28 -4.39
CA GLY A 34 -1.25 2.21 -3.62
C GLY A 34 -1.33 3.63 -4.18
N ASN A 35 -0.68 4.58 -3.52
CA ASN A 35 -0.63 5.94 -4.02
C ASN A 35 0.25 6.07 -5.27
N HIS A 36 1.18 5.13 -5.50
CA HIS A 36 1.98 5.07 -6.72
C HIS A 36 1.25 4.45 -7.93
N GLU A 37 0.10 3.80 -7.75
CA GLU A 37 -0.77 3.38 -8.85
C GLU A 37 -1.69 4.54 -9.32
N SER A 38 -1.06 5.67 -9.64
CA SER A 38 -1.66 6.95 -10.04
C SER A 38 -0.92 7.54 -11.24
N ARG A 39 -1.65 8.18 -12.17
CA ARG A 39 -1.07 8.83 -13.35
C ARG A 39 -0.09 9.93 -12.95
N GLN A 40 -0.46 10.76 -11.99
CA GLN A 40 0.36 11.91 -11.59
C GLN A 40 1.67 11.50 -10.91
N ILE A 41 1.60 10.48 -10.04
CA ILE A 41 2.76 9.99 -9.30
C ILE A 41 3.73 9.26 -10.23
N THR A 42 3.22 8.38 -11.10
CA THR A 42 4.06 7.60 -12.03
C THR A 42 4.80 8.43 -13.07
N GLN A 43 4.29 9.63 -13.39
CA GLN A 43 4.96 10.58 -14.28
C GLN A 43 6.22 11.19 -13.67
N VAL A 44 6.32 11.23 -12.34
CA VAL A 44 7.40 11.92 -11.62
C VAL A 44 8.38 10.93 -10.99
N TYR A 45 7.92 9.74 -10.59
CA TYR A 45 8.72 8.82 -9.78
C TYR A 45 9.27 7.60 -10.52
N GLY A 46 9.09 7.54 -11.84
CA GLY A 46 9.93 6.74 -12.74
C GLY A 46 9.20 5.71 -13.61
N PHE A 47 7.97 5.31 -13.28
CA PHE A 47 7.26 4.28 -14.06
C PHE A 47 6.93 4.72 -15.48
N TYR A 48 6.57 5.99 -15.68
CA TYR A 48 6.38 6.57 -17.02
C TYR A 48 7.66 6.46 -17.86
N ASP A 49 8.79 6.92 -17.31
CA ASP A 49 10.09 6.90 -17.98
C ASP A 49 10.56 5.47 -18.26
N GLU A 50 10.31 4.54 -17.33
CA GLU A 50 10.61 3.11 -17.51
C GLU A 50 9.83 2.53 -18.69
N CYS A 51 8.52 2.79 -18.77
CA CYS A 51 7.69 2.35 -19.89
C CYS A 51 8.16 2.95 -21.22
N LEU A 52 8.42 4.26 -21.25
CA LEU A 52 8.86 4.95 -22.45
C LEU A 52 10.21 4.40 -22.95
N ARG A 53 11.15 4.16 -22.03
CA ARG A 53 12.46 3.58 -22.34
C ARG A 53 12.38 2.14 -22.85
N LYS A 54 11.53 1.30 -22.25
CA LYS A 54 11.43 -0.13 -22.62
C LYS A 54 10.60 -0.38 -23.89
N TYR A 55 9.60 0.46 -24.17
CA TYR A 55 8.65 0.22 -25.26
C TYR A 55 8.64 1.31 -26.35
N GLY A 56 9.41 2.38 -26.19
CA GLY A 56 9.56 3.46 -27.16
C GLY A 56 8.36 4.40 -27.29
N ASN A 57 7.28 4.20 -26.52
CA ASN A 57 6.11 5.07 -26.48
C ASN A 57 5.32 4.89 -25.17
N ALA A 58 4.30 5.75 -24.94
CA ALA A 58 3.52 5.79 -23.71
C ALA A 58 2.34 4.79 -23.64
N THR A 59 2.15 3.92 -24.64
CA THR A 59 0.98 3.02 -24.70
C THR A 59 0.92 2.06 -23.52
N VAL A 60 2.06 1.50 -23.13
CA VAL A 60 2.15 0.56 -21.99
C VAL A 60 1.83 1.27 -20.68
N TRP A 61 2.39 2.46 -20.45
CA TRP A 61 2.07 3.28 -19.28
C TRP A 61 0.58 3.63 -19.21
N LYS A 62 -0.01 4.07 -20.34
CA LYS A 62 -1.45 4.37 -20.42
C LYS A 62 -2.29 3.14 -20.09
N THR A 63 -1.95 1.98 -20.65
CA THR A 63 -2.67 0.73 -20.39
C THR A 63 -2.62 0.33 -18.92
N PHE A 64 -1.46 0.45 -18.27
CA PHE A 64 -1.33 0.15 -16.84
C PHE A 64 -2.07 1.15 -15.97
N THR A 65 -1.98 2.44 -16.26
CA THR A 65 -2.68 3.46 -15.47
C THR A 65 -4.21 3.38 -15.62
N ASP A 66 -4.71 3.00 -16.80
CA ASP A 66 -6.13 2.68 -16.99
C ASP A 66 -6.53 1.42 -16.18
N LEU A 67 -5.65 0.43 -16.06
CA LEU A 67 -5.87 -0.75 -15.21
C LEU A 67 -5.85 -0.40 -13.71
N PHE A 68 -4.99 0.52 -13.27
CA PHE A 68 -4.85 0.90 -11.87
C PHE A 68 -6.13 1.47 -11.28
N ASP A 69 -6.96 2.12 -12.09
CA ASP A 69 -8.29 2.61 -11.66
C ASP A 69 -9.22 1.46 -11.22
N TYR A 70 -8.97 0.23 -11.67
CA TYR A 70 -9.73 -0.95 -11.28
C TYR A 70 -9.15 -1.69 -10.07
N PHE A 71 -8.06 -1.21 -9.46
CA PHE A 71 -7.50 -1.85 -8.27
C PHE A 71 -8.37 -1.55 -7.02
N PRO A 72 -8.71 -2.56 -6.20
CA PRO A 72 -9.42 -2.34 -4.95
C PRO A 72 -8.64 -1.41 -4.01
N LEU A 73 -9.33 -0.54 -3.28
CA LEU A 73 -8.68 0.36 -2.33
C LEU A 73 -8.32 -0.37 -1.02
N THR A 74 -9.15 -1.32 -0.62
CA THR A 74 -9.03 -2.03 0.66
C THR A 74 -9.40 -3.50 0.51
N ALA A 75 -8.99 -4.32 1.48
CA ALA A 75 -9.45 -5.68 1.66
C ALA A 75 -9.82 -5.92 3.13
N LEU A 76 -10.70 -6.90 3.36
CA LEU A 76 -11.06 -7.36 4.69
C LEU A 76 -10.77 -8.86 4.77
N VAL A 77 -9.81 -9.26 5.60
CA VAL A 77 -9.39 -10.65 5.77
C VAL A 77 -10.03 -11.20 7.05
N GLU A 78 -10.65 -12.38 6.95
CA GLU A 78 -11.36 -13.06 8.04
C GLU A 78 -12.39 -12.20 8.79
N SER A 79 -12.93 -11.16 8.13
CA SER A 79 -13.83 -10.16 8.71
C SER A 79 -13.25 -9.36 9.89
N GLU A 80 -11.95 -9.45 10.16
CA GLU A 80 -11.31 -8.88 11.36
C GLU A 80 -10.07 -8.04 11.06
N ILE A 81 -9.40 -8.26 9.92
CA ILE A 81 -8.18 -7.53 9.55
C ILE A 81 -8.49 -6.64 8.35
N PHE A 82 -8.47 -5.34 8.58
CA PHE A 82 -8.70 -4.34 7.55
C PHE A 82 -7.36 -3.95 6.90
N CYS A 83 -7.21 -4.28 5.62
CA CYS A 83 -6.00 -4.06 4.85
C CYS A 83 -6.17 -2.90 3.87
N LEU A 84 -5.21 -1.99 3.84
CA LEU A 84 -5.17 -0.83 2.93
C LEU A 84 -3.72 -0.38 2.72
N HIS A 85 -3.49 0.53 1.76
CA HIS A 85 -2.14 1.04 1.53
C HIS A 85 -1.76 2.12 2.55
N GLY A 86 -2.54 3.20 2.53
CA GLY A 86 -2.41 4.41 3.34
C GLY A 86 -2.93 4.17 4.75
N GLY A 87 -3.94 4.92 5.16
CA GLY A 87 -4.44 4.89 6.53
C GLY A 87 -5.90 5.31 6.58
N LEU A 88 -6.35 5.67 7.78
CA LEU A 88 -7.74 6.07 7.97
C LEU A 88 -8.03 7.45 7.38
N SER A 89 -9.33 7.75 7.20
CA SER A 89 -9.83 9.05 6.76
C SER A 89 -10.80 9.61 7.78
N PRO A 90 -10.77 10.93 8.08
CA PRO A 90 -11.80 11.57 8.92
C PRO A 90 -13.19 11.56 8.27
N SER A 91 -13.28 11.26 6.96
CA SER A 91 -14.54 11.16 6.21
C SER A 91 -15.10 9.73 6.16
N ILE A 92 -14.47 8.76 6.83
CA ILE A 92 -14.84 7.34 6.78
C ILE A 92 -14.98 6.82 8.21
N GLU A 93 -16.22 6.55 8.62
CA GLU A 93 -16.51 5.96 9.92
C GLU A 93 -16.70 4.44 9.83
N THR A 94 -17.23 3.96 8.70
CA THR A 94 -17.61 2.56 8.52
C THR A 94 -17.05 1.95 7.24
N LEU A 95 -16.89 0.62 7.22
CA LEU A 95 -16.51 -0.13 6.01
C LEU A 95 -17.52 0.05 4.87
N ASP A 96 -18.79 0.30 5.19
CA ASP A 96 -19.83 0.55 4.19
C ASP A 96 -19.64 1.87 3.45
N ASN A 97 -19.03 2.89 4.08
CA ASN A 97 -18.66 4.12 3.37
C ASN A 97 -17.69 3.82 2.22
N ILE A 98 -16.73 2.92 2.44
CA ILE A 98 -15.71 2.54 1.46
C ILE A 98 -16.33 1.74 0.29
N ARG A 99 -17.28 0.85 0.58
CA ARG A 99 -17.95 0.01 -0.43
C ARG A 99 -18.72 0.83 -1.48
N ASN A 100 -19.12 2.05 -1.13
CA ASN A 100 -19.89 2.94 -1.99
C ASN A 100 -19.03 3.88 -2.85
N PHE A 101 -17.70 3.80 -2.78
CA PHE A 101 -16.84 4.65 -3.61
C PHE A 101 -16.86 4.23 -5.08
N ASP A 102 -17.03 5.21 -5.96
CA ASP A 102 -16.60 5.07 -7.35
C ASP A 102 -15.08 5.10 -7.39
N ARG A 103 -14.45 3.94 -7.30
CA ARG A 103 -12.99 3.82 -7.31
C ARG A 103 -12.38 3.90 -8.72
N THR A 104 -13.21 3.78 -9.77
CA THR A 104 -12.77 3.71 -11.17
C THR A 104 -12.47 5.09 -11.75
N GLN A 105 -11.53 5.77 -11.10
CA GLN A 105 -11.06 7.11 -11.43
C GLN A 105 -9.62 7.30 -10.97
N GLU A 106 -8.98 8.36 -11.45
CA GLU A 106 -7.69 8.80 -10.92
C GLU A 106 -7.80 9.14 -9.42
N VAL A 107 -6.72 8.90 -8.66
CA VAL A 107 -6.69 9.26 -7.24
C VAL A 107 -6.86 10.78 -7.09
N PRO A 108 -7.90 11.26 -6.38
CA PRO A 108 -8.08 12.69 -6.14
C PRO A 108 -6.95 13.26 -5.27
N HIS A 109 -6.78 14.59 -5.30
CA HIS A 109 -5.79 15.27 -4.45
C HIS A 109 -6.21 15.32 -2.97
N GLU A 110 -7.51 15.22 -2.68
CA GLU A 110 -8.09 15.28 -1.33
C GLU A 110 -9.31 14.37 -1.22
N GLY A 111 -9.79 14.18 0.02
CA GLY A 111 -10.97 13.39 0.32
C GLY A 111 -10.69 11.91 0.56
N PRO A 112 -11.74 11.11 0.80
CA PRO A 112 -11.60 9.81 1.45
C PRO A 112 -10.78 8.79 0.65
N MET A 113 -10.86 8.81 -0.68
CA MET A 113 -10.03 7.94 -1.52
C MET A 113 -8.55 8.32 -1.47
N CYS A 114 -8.23 9.61 -1.39
CA CYS A 114 -6.86 10.10 -1.20
C CYS A 114 -6.33 9.62 0.16
N ASP A 115 -7.10 9.85 1.22
CA ASP A 115 -6.71 9.51 2.60
C ASP A 115 -6.41 8.00 2.77
N LEU A 116 -7.24 7.12 2.19
CA LEU A 116 -7.02 5.67 2.22
C LEU A 116 -5.67 5.24 1.62
N LEU A 117 -5.08 6.06 0.75
CA LEU A 117 -3.82 5.79 0.06
C LEU A 117 -2.63 6.60 0.61
N TRP A 118 -2.87 7.68 1.35
CA TRP A 118 -1.84 8.64 1.78
C TRP A 118 -1.70 8.84 3.28
N SER A 119 -2.72 8.50 4.08
CA SER A 119 -2.70 8.77 5.52
C SER A 119 -1.69 7.89 6.28
N ASP A 120 -1.22 8.37 7.43
CA ASP A 120 -0.20 7.73 8.27
C ASP A 120 -0.60 7.67 9.75
N PRO A 121 -0.30 6.57 10.47
CA PRO A 121 -0.42 6.56 11.93
C PRO A 121 0.60 7.53 12.58
N ASP A 122 0.25 8.08 13.74
CA ASP A 122 1.04 9.08 14.46
C ASP A 122 0.81 8.93 15.97
N ASP A 123 1.83 9.23 16.78
CA ASP A 123 1.77 9.10 18.24
C ASP A 123 0.87 10.19 18.88
N ARG A 124 0.53 11.23 18.11
CA ARG A 124 -0.37 12.31 18.56
C ARG A 124 -1.82 11.86 18.52
N CYS A 125 -2.58 12.25 19.55
CA CYS A 125 -4.02 12.00 19.65
C CYS A 125 -4.81 12.78 18.57
N GLY A 126 -5.85 12.14 18.03
CA GLY A 126 -6.75 12.72 17.04
C GLY A 126 -6.17 12.74 15.62
N TRP A 127 -6.67 13.68 14.81
CA TRP A 127 -6.23 13.88 13.42
C TRP A 127 -5.19 15.00 13.33
N GLY A 128 -4.19 14.81 12.46
CA GLY A 128 -3.20 15.82 12.08
C GLY A 128 -3.11 16.00 10.57
N ILE A 129 -2.54 17.13 10.13
CA ILE A 129 -2.27 17.35 8.71
C ILE A 129 -1.04 16.52 8.31
N SER A 130 -1.15 15.77 7.21
CA SER A 130 -0.05 14.96 6.71
C SER A 130 1.13 15.82 6.26
N PRO A 131 2.37 15.52 6.70
CA PRO A 131 3.56 16.21 6.21
C PRO A 131 3.88 15.89 4.74
N ARG A 132 3.16 14.94 4.12
CA ARG A 132 3.30 14.58 2.70
C ARG A 132 2.59 15.54 1.75
N GLY A 133 1.73 16.41 2.29
CA GLY A 133 0.87 17.30 1.49
C GLY A 133 -0.40 16.64 0.94
N ALA A 134 -0.67 15.39 1.31
CA ALA A 134 -1.90 14.65 0.99
C ALA A 134 -2.23 13.67 2.13
N GLY A 135 -3.52 13.45 2.38
CA GLY A 135 -4.00 12.63 3.49
C GLY A 135 -3.85 13.30 4.87
N TYR A 136 -4.02 12.49 5.92
CA TYR A 136 -3.94 12.92 7.32
C TYR A 136 -2.98 12.06 8.12
N THR A 137 -2.54 12.56 9.27
CA THR A 137 -2.06 11.68 10.34
C THR A 137 -3.19 11.34 11.29
N PHE A 138 -3.16 10.15 11.90
CA PHE A 138 -4.19 9.70 12.85
C PHE A 138 -3.59 9.02 14.07
N GLY A 139 -4.14 9.34 15.25
CA GLY A 139 -3.72 8.81 16.53
C GLY A 139 -4.29 7.43 16.89
N GLN A 140 -3.83 6.92 18.03
CA GLN A 140 -4.30 5.66 18.60
C GLN A 140 -5.81 5.66 18.84
N ASP A 141 -6.35 6.74 19.40
CA ASP A 141 -7.78 6.93 19.68
C ASP A 141 -8.64 6.75 18.42
N ILE A 142 -8.18 7.28 17.28
CA ILE A 142 -8.86 7.14 15.99
C ILE A 142 -8.87 5.68 15.53
N SER A 143 -7.73 5.00 15.61
CA SER A 143 -7.63 3.59 15.20
C SER A 143 -8.45 2.66 16.08
N GLU A 144 -8.50 2.91 17.39
CA GLU A 144 -9.31 2.14 18.34
C GLU A 144 -10.80 2.36 18.07
N GLN A 145 -11.23 3.60 17.89
CA GLN A 145 -12.61 3.92 17.57
C GLN A 145 -13.05 3.28 16.26
N PHE A 146 -12.24 3.38 15.21
CA PHE A 146 -12.55 2.78 13.90
C PHE A 146 -12.65 1.26 14.01
N ASN A 147 -11.70 0.63 14.69
CA ASN A 147 -11.70 -0.82 14.89
C ASN A 147 -12.90 -1.28 15.71
N HIS A 148 -13.23 -0.59 16.80
CA HIS A 148 -14.39 -0.91 17.63
C HIS A 148 -15.69 -0.79 16.84
N THR A 149 -15.88 0.31 16.12
CA THR A 149 -17.08 0.59 15.31
C THR A 149 -17.31 -0.46 14.23
N ASN A 150 -16.23 -0.97 13.64
CA ASN A 150 -16.29 -1.92 12.52
C ASN A 150 -16.02 -3.37 12.94
N ASN A 151 -15.95 -3.65 14.24
CA ASN A 151 -15.64 -4.97 14.80
C ASN A 151 -14.34 -5.59 14.23
N LEU A 152 -13.29 -4.77 14.13
CA LEU A 152 -11.98 -5.16 13.62
C LEU A 152 -11.00 -5.42 14.76
N ARG A 153 -10.10 -6.37 14.54
CA ARG A 153 -8.98 -6.65 15.43
C ARG A 153 -7.74 -5.82 15.08
N LEU A 154 -7.54 -5.58 13.78
CA LEU A 154 -6.29 -5.04 13.25
C LEU A 154 -6.51 -4.21 11.98
N ILE A 155 -5.77 -3.11 11.87
CA ILE A 155 -5.52 -2.40 10.61
C ILE A 155 -4.12 -2.79 10.12
N ALA A 156 -4.03 -3.43 8.97
CA ALA A 156 -2.76 -3.77 8.33
C ALA A 156 -2.51 -2.85 7.13
N ARG A 157 -1.39 -2.13 7.15
CA ARG A 157 -1.11 -1.08 6.16
C ARG A 157 0.35 -1.05 5.69
N ALA A 158 0.65 -0.28 4.64
CA ALA A 158 1.98 -0.18 4.04
C ALA A 158 2.53 1.26 4.04
N HIS A 159 2.87 1.83 2.87
CA HIS A 159 3.25 3.23 2.58
C HIS A 159 4.48 3.83 3.31
N GLN A 160 4.65 3.61 4.61
CA GLN A 160 5.77 4.10 5.40
C GLN A 160 6.93 3.10 5.40
N LEU A 161 8.13 3.59 5.08
CA LEU A 161 9.35 2.83 5.30
C LEU A 161 9.57 2.65 6.80
N VAL A 162 9.79 1.40 7.20
CA VAL A 162 10.13 0.98 8.55
C VAL A 162 11.38 0.11 8.50
N MET A 163 12.34 0.36 9.40
CA MET A 163 13.69 -0.22 9.30
C MET A 163 13.70 -1.74 9.39
N GLU A 164 12.84 -2.33 10.21
CA GLU A 164 12.73 -3.78 10.39
C GLU A 164 11.79 -4.45 9.38
N GLY A 165 11.28 -3.70 8.40
CA GLY A 165 10.29 -4.18 7.43
C GLY A 165 8.86 -4.27 7.97
N PHE A 166 8.66 -4.19 9.30
CA PHE A 166 7.36 -3.97 9.90
C PHE A 166 7.48 -3.10 11.16
N ASN A 167 6.37 -2.50 11.60
CA ASN A 167 6.28 -1.78 12.87
C ASN A 167 4.85 -1.87 13.43
N TRP A 168 4.74 -2.16 14.73
CA TRP A 168 3.47 -2.08 15.45
C TRP A 168 3.27 -0.66 16.00
N ALA A 169 2.04 -0.16 15.91
CA ALA A 169 1.63 1.12 16.47
C ALA A 169 0.27 0.97 17.18
N HIS A 170 -0.08 1.98 17.99
CA HIS A 170 -1.40 2.13 18.60
C HIS A 170 -1.83 0.87 19.36
N GLU A 171 -1.01 0.44 20.34
CA GLU A 171 -1.25 -0.80 21.11
C GLU A 171 -1.53 -2.05 20.25
N GLN A 172 -0.74 -2.21 19.18
CA GLN A 172 -0.84 -3.31 18.21
C GLN A 172 -2.18 -3.36 17.46
N LYS A 173 -2.92 -2.24 17.41
CA LYS A 173 -4.13 -2.10 16.59
C LYS A 173 -3.85 -1.70 15.15
N VAL A 174 -2.63 -1.20 14.89
CA VAL A 174 -2.14 -0.87 13.55
C VAL A 174 -0.79 -1.53 13.34
N VAL A 175 -0.61 -2.19 12.19
CA VAL A 175 0.71 -2.64 11.72
C VAL A 175 1.05 -1.99 10.40
N THR A 176 2.26 -1.43 10.32
CA THR A 176 2.89 -1.02 9.08
C THR A 176 3.78 -2.16 8.58
N ILE A 177 3.61 -2.58 7.32
CA ILE A 177 4.40 -3.63 6.67
C ILE A 177 5.00 -3.05 5.40
N PHE A 178 6.32 -3.19 5.25
CA PHE A 178 7.07 -2.69 4.12
C PHE A 178 7.90 -3.81 3.50
N SER A 179 7.69 -4.10 2.21
CA SER A 179 8.23 -5.31 1.57
C SER A 179 9.34 -5.05 0.55
N ALA A 180 9.88 -3.83 0.49
CA ALA A 180 11.03 -3.48 -0.37
C ALA A 180 12.31 -3.34 0.48
N PRO A 181 13.21 -4.34 0.51
CA PRO A 181 14.43 -4.28 1.31
C PRO A 181 15.43 -3.32 0.65
N ASN A 182 16.24 -2.64 1.47
CA ASN A 182 17.19 -1.59 1.06
C ASN A 182 16.55 -0.61 0.07
N TYR A 183 15.44 0.01 0.47
CA TYR A 183 14.61 0.83 -0.40
C TYR A 183 15.44 1.91 -1.11
N CYS A 184 15.14 2.11 -2.40
CA CYS A 184 15.88 3.01 -3.29
C CYS A 184 17.40 2.79 -3.29
N TYR A 185 17.85 1.56 -3.02
CA TYR A 185 19.26 1.15 -2.96
C TYR A 185 20.11 1.88 -1.91
N ARG A 186 19.47 2.52 -0.92
CA ARG A 186 20.17 3.41 0.02
C ARG A 186 19.63 3.43 1.45
N CYS A 187 18.37 3.04 1.67
CA CYS A 187 17.75 3.20 2.99
C CYS A 187 18.19 2.13 4.00
N GLY A 188 18.72 0.99 3.56
CA GLY A 188 19.24 -0.05 4.44
C GLY A 188 18.20 -0.80 5.29
N ASN A 189 16.91 -0.56 5.08
CA ASN A 189 15.83 -1.26 5.77
C ASN A 189 15.71 -2.73 5.34
N MET A 190 15.18 -3.56 6.23
CA MET A 190 14.68 -4.89 5.91
C MET A 190 13.30 -4.81 5.25
N ALA A 191 12.86 -5.92 4.67
CA ALA A 191 11.50 -6.12 4.24
C ALA A 191 10.79 -7.13 5.14
N SER A 192 9.46 -7.07 5.20
CA SER A 192 8.66 -8.07 5.90
C SER A 192 7.41 -8.41 5.12
N ILE A 193 6.87 -9.61 5.40
CA ILE A 193 5.52 -10.03 5.06
C ILE A 193 4.83 -10.52 6.34
N LEU A 194 3.52 -10.31 6.43
CA LEU A 194 2.69 -10.84 7.52
C LEU A 194 1.94 -12.06 7.00
N GLU A 195 2.20 -13.21 7.62
CA GLU A 195 1.44 -14.44 7.44
C GLU A 195 0.32 -14.47 8.48
N VAL A 196 -0.89 -14.78 8.02
CA VAL A 196 -2.08 -15.00 8.85
C VAL A 196 -2.53 -16.44 8.58
N ASP A 197 -2.47 -17.29 9.59
CA ASP A 197 -2.82 -18.70 9.46
C ASP A 197 -4.32 -18.97 9.69
N ASP A 198 -4.73 -20.23 9.51
CA ASP A 198 -6.12 -20.66 9.71
C ASP A 198 -6.60 -20.50 11.17
N CYS A 199 -5.67 -20.43 12.13
CA CYS A 199 -5.93 -20.15 13.53
C CYS A 199 -5.95 -18.64 13.85
N ARG A 200 -5.74 -17.79 12.83
CA ARG A 200 -5.66 -16.33 12.91
C ARG A 200 -4.45 -15.82 13.69
N GLU A 201 -3.42 -16.64 13.83
CA GLU A 201 -2.13 -16.24 14.38
C GLU A 201 -1.36 -15.42 13.35
N HIS A 202 -0.58 -14.47 13.85
CA HIS A 202 0.19 -13.52 13.03
C HIS A 202 1.68 -13.84 13.14
N THR A 203 2.30 -14.19 12.02
CA THR A 203 3.74 -14.40 11.95
C THR A 203 4.38 -13.45 10.96
N PHE A 204 5.42 -12.72 11.38
CA PHE A 204 6.22 -11.92 10.46
C PHE A 204 7.37 -12.75 9.89
N ILE A 205 7.49 -12.74 8.57
CA ILE A 205 8.65 -13.28 7.87
C ILE A 205 9.46 -12.11 7.36
N GLN A 206 10.60 -11.89 7.99
CA GLN A 206 11.52 -10.84 7.62
C GLN A 206 12.49 -11.29 6.51
N LEU A 207 12.71 -10.41 5.54
CA LEU A 207 13.58 -10.61 4.39
C LEU A 207 14.75 -9.63 4.47
N SER A 208 15.96 -10.17 4.54
CA SER A 208 17.18 -9.39 4.62
C SER A 208 17.58 -8.83 3.25
N ARG A 209 18.46 -7.82 3.27
CA ARG A 209 19.18 -7.31 2.09
C ARG A 209 19.79 -8.44 1.24
N PRO A 210 19.82 -8.32 -0.10
CA PRO A 210 20.76 -9.06 -0.92
C PRO A 210 22.19 -8.79 -0.41
N ARG A 211 23.05 -9.80 -0.35
CA ARG A 211 24.44 -9.61 0.09
C ARG A 211 25.17 -8.74 -0.95
N GLU A 212 25.88 -7.71 -0.49
CA GLU A 212 26.80 -6.97 -1.35
C GLU A 212 27.81 -7.96 -1.96
N GLY A 213 27.73 -8.19 -3.27
CA GLY A 213 28.63 -9.10 -3.99
C GLY A 213 27.96 -10.10 -4.95
N GLU A 214 26.63 -10.26 -4.95
CA GLU A 214 25.97 -10.96 -6.04
C GLU A 214 25.80 -10.00 -7.22
N SER A 215 26.81 -9.97 -8.09
CA SER A 215 26.70 -9.41 -9.43
C SER A 215 25.46 -9.98 -10.10
N GLN A 216 24.52 -9.09 -10.46
CA GLN A 216 23.48 -9.39 -11.44
C GLN A 216 24.21 -9.84 -12.71
N THR A 217 24.21 -11.16 -12.94
CA THR A 217 24.71 -11.81 -14.14
C THR A 217 23.57 -11.96 -15.13
#